data_AF-A0A7S0GLF3-F1
#
_entry.id   AF-A0A7S0GLF3-F1
#
_cell.length_a   1.000
_cell.length_b   1.000
_cell.length_c   1.000
_cell.angle_alpha   90.00
_cell.angle_beta   90.00
_cell.angle_gamma   90.00
#
_symmetry.space_group_name_H-M   'P 1'
#
loop_
_entity.id
_entity.type
_entity.pdbx_description
1 polymer ?
#
loop_
_entity_poly.entity_id
_entity_poly.type
_entity_poly.pdbx_seq_one_letter_code
_entity_poly.pdbx_strand_id
1 'polypeptide(L)'
;RDTIFSCSIAYKDDTAKDDCLDIISSLTAEELEQAALTSYAYLSASTNPQSGGFGKVSQTDARKVMALRMAHRHYVAENENKKKALAKLVGAIKWRENLGIDALRTCFDVDEKNNFLVGDGREELRSMIRKENICQAMFICGYDNEKHCIL
;
A
#
# COMPACT_ATOMS: atom_id res chain seq x y z
N ARG A 1 -16.75 -12.32 -3.09
CA ARG A 1 -15.58 -11.51 -2.67
C ARG A 1 -15.89 -10.06 -2.99
N ASP A 2 -16.88 -9.48 -2.32
CA ASP A 2 -17.13 -8.05 -2.34
C ASP A 2 -16.61 -7.52 -1.01
N THR A 3 -15.88 -6.40 -0.98
CA THR A 3 -16.10 -5.27 -0.03
C THR A 3 -14.92 -4.35 0.23
N ILE A 4 -13.65 -4.74 0.01
CA ILE A 4 -12.53 -3.87 0.44
C ILE A 4 -12.55 -2.52 -0.26
N PHE A 5 -12.90 -2.47 -1.55
CA PHE A 5 -13.02 -1.21 -2.31
C PHE A 5 -14.34 -0.47 -2.07
N SER A 6 -15.31 -1.08 -1.38
CA SER A 6 -16.62 -0.48 -1.09
C SER A 6 -16.79 -0.04 0.36
N CYS A 7 -15.89 -0.38 1.30
CA CYS A 7 -16.00 0.14 2.66
C CYS A 7 -15.80 1.66 2.67
N SER A 8 -16.80 2.37 3.19
CA SER A 8 -16.77 3.81 3.39
C SER A 8 -15.81 4.17 4.52
N ILE A 9 -15.18 5.34 4.41
CA ILE A 9 -14.42 5.95 5.49
C ILE A 9 -15.43 6.55 6.47
N ALA A 10 -15.29 6.23 7.75
CA ALA A 10 -16.06 6.87 8.80
C ALA A 10 -15.41 8.22 9.13
N TYR A 11 -15.97 9.30 8.56
CA TYR A 11 -15.58 10.67 8.89
C TYR A 11 -16.30 11.14 10.14
N LYS A 12 -15.69 12.07 10.87
CA LYS A 12 -16.29 12.73 12.03
C LYS A 12 -17.45 13.64 11.62
N ASP A 13 -17.27 14.40 10.54
CA ASP A 13 -18.22 15.35 9.98
C ASP A 13 -17.96 15.54 8.47
N ASP A 14 -18.82 16.33 7.81
CA ASP A 14 -18.69 16.64 6.38
C ASP A 14 -17.44 17.48 6.08
N THR A 15 -16.99 18.32 7.03
CA THR A 15 -15.76 19.11 6.87
C THR A 15 -14.53 18.23 6.77
N ALA A 16 -14.41 17.20 7.61
CA ALA A 16 -13.33 16.23 7.54
C ALA A 16 -13.32 15.46 6.21
N LYS A 17 -14.51 15.17 5.67
CA LYS A 17 -14.65 14.54 4.36
C LYS A 17 -14.17 15.47 3.24
N ASP A 18 -14.60 16.73 3.24
CA ASP A 18 -14.22 17.72 2.25
C ASP A 18 -12.71 18.01 2.30
N ASP A 19 -12.13 18.12 3.50
CA ASP A 19 -10.68 18.30 3.66
C ASP A 19 -9.87 17.09 3.14
N CYS A 20 -10.36 15.86 3.33
CA CYS A 20 -9.71 14.67 2.76
C CYS A 20 -9.82 14.65 1.22
N LEU A 21 -10.95 15.10 0.66
CA LEU A 21 -11.14 15.25 -0.79
C LEU A 21 -10.22 16.32 -1.37
N ASP A 22 -10.03 17.44 -0.67
CA ASP A 22 -9.08 18.49 -1.05
C ASP A 22 -7.63 17.96 -1.04
N ILE A 23 -7.26 17.18 -0.02
CA ILE A 23 -5.92 16.59 0.07
C ILE A 23 -5.63 15.73 -1.17
N ILE A 24 -6.52 14.79 -1.50
CA ILE A 24 -6.28 13.91 -2.67
C ILE A 24 -6.37 14.65 -4.00
N SER A 25 -7.15 15.73 -4.07
CA SER A 25 -7.26 16.57 -5.28
C SER A 25 -6.02 17.44 -5.49
N SER A 26 -5.22 17.63 -4.44
CA SER A 26 -3.95 18.36 -4.49
C SER A 26 -2.76 17.48 -4.91
N LEU A 27 -2.96 16.16 -5.00
CA LEU A 27 -1.92 15.21 -5.42
C LEU A 27 -1.81 15.15 -6.94
N THR A 28 -0.61 14.89 -7.45
CA THR A 28 -0.44 14.52 -8.86
C THR A 28 -1.04 13.14 -9.14
N ALA A 29 -1.20 12.79 -10.42
CA ALA A 29 -1.67 11.46 -10.80
C ALA A 29 -0.74 10.34 -10.30
N GLU A 30 0.57 10.59 -10.27
CA GLU A 30 1.59 9.66 -9.77
C GLU A 30 1.49 9.54 -8.25
N GLU A 31 1.42 10.65 -7.53
CA GLU A 31 1.28 10.67 -6.07
C GLU A 31 -0.03 9.98 -5.63
N LEU A 32 -1.11 10.17 -6.38
CA LEU A 32 -2.39 9.52 -6.14
C LEU A 32 -2.29 7.98 -6.32
N GLU A 33 -1.57 7.52 -7.35
CA GLU A 33 -1.29 6.10 -7.57
C GLU A 33 -0.49 5.52 -6.39
N GLN A 34 0.60 6.19 -6.00
CA GLN A 34 1.44 5.74 -4.89
C GLN A 34 0.68 5.72 -3.56
N ALA A 35 -0.17 6.71 -3.31
CA ALA A 35 -1.05 6.73 -2.15
C ALA A 35 -1.99 5.51 -2.12
N ALA A 36 -2.53 5.12 -3.28
CA ALA A 36 -3.38 3.93 -3.39
C ALA A 36 -2.59 2.62 -3.24
N LEU A 37 -1.38 2.54 -3.82
CA LEU A 37 -0.49 1.38 -3.74
C LEU A 37 -0.10 1.03 -2.30
N THR A 38 -0.16 1.99 -1.36
CA THR A 38 -0.01 1.68 0.08
C THR A 38 -0.95 0.58 0.57
N SER A 39 -2.12 0.42 -0.06
CA SER A 39 -3.06 -0.67 0.22
C SER A 39 -2.61 -1.96 -0.47
N TYR A 40 -2.40 -3.02 0.29
CA TYR A 40 -2.09 -4.35 -0.26
C TYR A 40 -3.19 -4.88 -1.17
N ALA A 41 -4.46 -4.64 -0.82
CA ALA A 41 -5.57 -5.03 -1.67
C ALA A 41 -5.53 -4.31 -3.03
N TYR A 42 -5.20 -3.02 -3.05
CA TYR A 42 -5.06 -2.27 -4.30
C TYR A 42 -3.85 -2.75 -5.11
N LEU A 43 -2.69 -2.89 -4.47
CA LEU A 43 -1.49 -3.43 -5.11
C LEU A 43 -1.77 -4.77 -5.77
N SER A 44 -2.29 -5.74 -5.01
CA SER A 44 -2.59 -7.08 -5.52
C SER A 44 -3.61 -7.08 -6.65
N ALA A 45 -4.63 -6.21 -6.58
CA ALA A 45 -5.60 -6.06 -7.66
C ALA A 45 -5.00 -5.39 -8.91
N SER A 46 -4.10 -4.42 -8.74
CA SER A 46 -3.42 -3.72 -9.84
C SER A 46 -2.40 -4.60 -10.55
N THR A 47 -1.74 -5.51 -9.83
CA THR A 47 -0.73 -6.40 -10.40
C THR A 47 -1.34 -7.69 -10.96
N ASN A 48 -2.53 -8.12 -10.53
CA ASN A 48 -3.17 -9.33 -11.07
C ASN A 48 -4.50 -9.06 -11.79
N PRO A 49 -4.47 -8.40 -12.98
CA PRO A 49 -5.68 -8.04 -13.71
C PRO A 49 -6.49 -9.24 -14.21
N GLN A 50 -5.87 -10.41 -14.40
CA GLN A 50 -6.55 -11.62 -14.89
C GLN A 50 -7.51 -12.25 -13.85
N SER A 51 -7.39 -11.87 -12.58
CA SER A 51 -8.20 -12.43 -11.49
C SER A 51 -9.49 -11.66 -11.17
N GLY A 52 -9.81 -10.61 -11.94
CA GLY A 52 -10.93 -9.72 -11.61
C GLY A 52 -10.70 -8.98 -10.29
N GLY A 53 -9.45 -8.60 -9.99
CA GLY A 53 -9.01 -8.12 -8.68
C GLY A 53 -9.80 -6.94 -8.09
N PHE A 54 -10.39 -6.09 -8.94
CA PHE A 54 -11.23 -4.96 -8.52
C PHE A 54 -12.74 -5.30 -8.44
N GLY A 55 -13.15 -6.51 -8.84
CA GLY A 55 -14.54 -6.94 -8.87
C GLY A 55 -15.38 -6.06 -9.80
N LYS A 56 -16.43 -5.44 -9.25
CA LYS A 56 -17.34 -4.51 -9.96
C LYS A 56 -16.88 -3.04 -9.93
N VAL A 57 -15.80 -2.73 -9.21
CA VAL A 57 -15.32 -1.35 -9.03
C VAL A 57 -14.32 -1.02 -10.13
N SER A 58 -14.40 0.18 -10.72
CA SER A 58 -13.40 0.62 -11.69
C SER A 58 -12.04 0.81 -10.99
N GLN A 59 -10.94 0.56 -11.70
CA GLN A 59 -9.60 0.80 -11.16
C GLN A 59 -9.43 2.26 -10.69
N THR A 60 -10.00 3.21 -11.43
CA THR A 60 -9.97 4.63 -11.09
C THR A 60 -10.67 4.92 -9.75
N ASP A 61 -11.82 4.29 -9.50
CA ASP A 61 -12.56 4.49 -8.26
C ASP A 61 -11.87 3.78 -7.10
N ALA A 62 -11.37 2.57 -7.32
CA ALA A 62 -10.57 1.84 -6.33
C ALA A 62 -9.34 2.66 -5.90
N ARG A 63 -8.65 3.29 -6.86
CA ARG A 63 -7.51 4.17 -6.60
C ARG A 63 -7.90 5.35 -5.71
N LYS A 64 -8.97 6.06 -6.07
CA LYS A 64 -9.47 7.21 -5.30
C LYS A 64 -9.85 6.80 -3.88
N VAL A 65 -10.58 5.70 -3.71
CA VAL A 65 -11.00 5.21 -2.39
C VAL A 65 -9.79 4.86 -1.51
N MET A 66 -8.77 4.22 -2.08
CA MET A 66 -7.57 3.83 -1.32
C MET A 66 -6.69 5.02 -0.99
N ALA A 67 -6.51 5.95 -1.92
CA ALA A 67 -5.83 7.21 -1.67
C ALA A 67 -6.56 8.04 -0.59
N LEU A 68 -7.89 8.10 -0.62
CA LEU A 68 -8.69 8.78 0.42
C LEU A 68 -8.48 8.17 1.80
N ARG A 69 -8.38 6.84 1.90
CA ARG A 69 -8.07 6.19 3.19
C ARG A 69 -6.70 6.60 3.70
N MET A 70 -5.72 6.72 2.81
CA MET A 70 -4.39 7.19 3.18
C MET A 70 -4.42 8.66 3.63
N ALA A 71 -5.10 9.53 2.87
CA ALA A 71 -5.29 10.92 3.23
C ALA A 71 -5.98 11.09 4.59
N HIS A 72 -7.06 10.34 4.85
CA HIS A 72 -7.77 10.36 6.12
C HIS A 72 -6.89 9.92 7.29
N ARG A 73 -6.05 8.89 7.12
CA ARG A 73 -5.09 8.46 8.16
C ARG A 73 -4.12 9.59 8.54
N HIS A 74 -3.58 10.29 7.54
CA HIS A 74 -2.69 11.43 7.80
C HIS A 74 -3.44 12.63 8.38
N TYR A 75 -4.67 12.89 7.93
CA TYR A 75 -5.51 13.96 8.45
C TYR A 75 -5.80 13.80 9.95
N VAL A 76 -6.21 12.59 10.35
CA VAL A 76 -6.43 12.26 11.77
C VAL A 76 -5.12 12.31 12.57
N ALA A 77 -4.03 11.76 12.04
CA ALA A 77 -2.73 11.75 12.73
C ALA A 77 -2.17 13.16 12.96
N GLU A 78 -2.47 14.11 12.08
CA GLU A 78 -2.03 15.50 12.18
C GLU A 78 -3.06 16.41 12.85
N ASN A 79 -3.97 15.85 13.65
CA ASN A 79 -5.01 16.56 14.41
C ASN A 79 -5.90 17.45 13.53
N GLU A 80 -6.44 16.89 12.45
CA GLU A 80 -7.36 17.58 11.55
C GLU A 80 -6.72 18.82 10.86
N ASN A 81 -5.38 18.87 10.79
CA ASN A 81 -4.67 19.94 10.09
C ASN A 81 -4.38 19.57 8.63
N LYS A 82 -5.23 20.02 7.71
CA LYS A 82 -5.11 19.74 6.26
C LYS A 82 -3.71 20.00 5.68
N LYS A 83 -3.11 21.15 5.98
CA LYS A 83 -1.80 21.52 5.42
C LYS A 83 -0.68 20.59 5.89
N LYS A 84 -0.67 20.25 7.19
CA LYS A 84 0.31 19.30 7.73
C LYS A 84 0.07 17.89 7.21
N ALA A 85 -1.19 17.46 7.13
CA ALA A 85 -1.58 16.16 6.60
C ALA A 85 -1.10 15.97 5.16
N LEU A 86 -1.32 16.96 4.29
CA LEU A 86 -0.84 16.94 2.91
C LEU A 86 0.70 16.84 2.85
N ALA A 87 1.41 17.70 3.58
CA ALA A 87 2.88 17.68 3.60
C ALA A 87 3.44 16.34 4.07
N LYS A 88 2.80 15.72 5.08
CA LYS A 88 3.19 14.41 5.62
C LYS A 88 2.85 13.26 4.68
N LEU A 89 1.70 13.31 4.01
CA LEU A 89 1.32 12.33 3.00
C LEU A 89 2.31 12.35 1.82
N VAL A 90 2.61 13.52 1.27
CA VAL A 90 3.58 13.67 0.17
C VAL A 90 4.97 13.24 0.61
N GLY A 91 5.40 13.62 1.82
CA GLY A 91 6.66 13.16 2.39
C GLY A 91 6.73 11.64 2.53
N ALA A 92 5.64 11.00 2.97
CA ALA A 92 5.55 9.55 3.08
C ALA A 92 5.60 8.87 1.70
N ILE A 93 4.89 9.39 0.70
CA ILE A 93 4.93 8.88 -0.68
C ILE A 93 6.37 8.89 -1.21
N LYS A 94 7.04 10.05 -1.16
CA LYS A 94 8.43 10.18 -1.64
C LYS A 94 9.39 9.25 -0.91
N TRP A 95 9.22 9.10 0.41
CA TRP A 95 10.04 8.18 1.19
C TRP A 95 9.85 6.73 0.76
N ARG A 96 8.60 6.31 0.48
CA ARG A 96 8.31 4.94 -0.01
C ARG A 96 8.90 4.69 -1.39
N GLU A 97 8.78 5.66 -2.29
CA GLU A 97 9.37 5.60 -3.63
C GLU A 97 10.89 5.48 -3.57
N ASN A 98 11.55 6.35 -2.78
CA ASN A 98 13.00 6.35 -2.62
C ASN A 98 13.54 5.02 -2.05
N LEU A 99 12.76 4.37 -1.18
CA LEU A 99 13.13 3.06 -0.61
C LEU A 99 12.69 1.87 -1.46
N GLY A 100 11.97 2.08 -2.57
CA GLY A 100 11.47 0.99 -3.40
C GLY A 100 10.57 0.01 -2.62
N ILE A 101 9.75 0.51 -1.68
CA ILE A 101 8.94 -0.38 -0.82
C ILE A 101 7.98 -1.24 -1.63
N ASP A 102 7.44 -0.72 -2.72
CA ASP A 102 6.51 -1.51 -3.54
C ASP A 102 7.25 -2.58 -4.36
N ALA A 103 8.51 -2.35 -4.72
CA ALA A 103 9.39 -3.39 -5.27
C ALA A 103 9.70 -4.49 -4.24
N LEU A 104 9.93 -4.14 -2.97
CA LEU A 104 10.09 -5.13 -1.89
C LEU A 104 8.85 -6.02 -1.75
N ARG A 105 7.66 -5.47 -1.97
CA ARG A 105 6.39 -6.21 -1.82
C ARG A 105 6.13 -7.20 -2.94
N THR A 106 6.64 -6.94 -4.14
CA THR A 106 6.50 -7.85 -5.29
C THR A 106 7.75 -8.70 -5.54
N CYS A 107 8.85 -8.49 -4.81
CA CYS A 107 10.11 -9.17 -5.14
C CYS A 107 10.01 -10.71 -5.10
N PHE A 108 9.12 -11.28 -4.28
CA PHE A 108 8.86 -12.73 -4.22
C PHE A 108 7.76 -13.22 -5.15
N ASP A 109 7.00 -12.35 -5.82
CA ASP A 109 6.00 -12.78 -6.80
C ASP A 109 6.68 -13.54 -7.93
N VAL A 110 6.09 -14.66 -8.34
CA VAL A 110 6.67 -15.57 -9.35
C VAL A 110 6.56 -14.96 -10.75
N ASP A 111 5.49 -14.22 -11.02
CA ASP A 111 5.21 -13.58 -12.30
C ASP A 111 6.02 -12.29 -12.50
N GLU A 112 6.94 -12.30 -13.46
CA GLU A 112 7.82 -11.17 -13.77
C GLU A 112 7.08 -9.91 -14.28
N LYS A 113 5.87 -10.09 -14.81
CA LYS A 113 5.06 -8.99 -15.38
C LYS A 113 4.56 -7.98 -14.33
N ASN A 114 4.66 -8.33 -13.05
CA ASN A 114 4.10 -7.56 -11.94
C ASN A 114 5.16 -6.79 -11.14
N ASN A 115 6.40 -6.77 -11.65
CA ASN A 115 7.53 -6.26 -10.90
C ASN A 115 7.77 -4.76 -11.17
N PHE A 116 7.89 -4.03 -10.06
CA PHE A 116 8.44 -2.68 -10.02
C PHE A 116 9.98 -2.66 -10.17
N LEU A 117 10.60 -3.83 -10.32
CA LEU A 117 12.04 -4.01 -10.52
C LEU A 117 12.31 -4.35 -11.99
N VAL A 118 13.22 -3.60 -12.60
CA VAL A 118 13.72 -3.86 -13.97
C VAL A 118 15.05 -4.61 -13.87
N GLY A 119 15.23 -5.67 -14.66
CA GLY A 119 16.50 -6.42 -14.75
C GLY A 119 16.84 -7.25 -13.50
N ASP A 120 18.14 -7.32 -13.17
CA ASP A 120 18.68 -8.18 -12.09
C ASP A 120 18.34 -7.74 -10.66
N GLY A 121 17.74 -6.55 -10.48
CA GLY A 121 17.42 -5.99 -9.17
C GLY A 121 16.53 -6.89 -8.30
N ARG A 122 15.74 -7.79 -8.91
CA ARG A 122 14.92 -8.77 -8.19
C ARG A 122 15.76 -9.82 -7.47
N GLU A 123 16.78 -10.36 -8.13
CA GLU A 123 17.62 -11.41 -7.53
C GLU A 123 18.54 -10.82 -6.47
N GLU A 124 19.01 -9.59 -6.68
CA GLU A 124 19.76 -8.83 -5.66
C GLU A 124 18.92 -8.60 -4.40
N LEU A 125 17.70 -8.09 -4.54
CA LEU A 125 16.78 -7.88 -3.41
C LEU A 125 16.41 -9.18 -2.70
N ARG A 126 16.11 -10.25 -3.44
CA ARG A 126 15.86 -11.59 -2.86
C ARG A 126 17.06 -12.11 -2.09
N SER A 127 18.26 -11.94 -2.64
CA SER A 127 19.52 -12.35 -2.01
C SER A 127 19.74 -11.56 -0.71
N MET A 128 19.52 -10.25 -0.72
CA MET A 128 19.62 -9.40 0.47
C MET A 128 18.61 -9.81 1.56
N ILE A 129 17.33 -10.00 1.21
CA ILE A 129 16.30 -10.40 2.18
C ILE A 129 16.60 -11.80 2.75
N ARG A 130 17.03 -12.75 1.91
CA ARG A 130 17.42 -14.09 2.37
C ARG A 130 18.61 -14.01 3.34
N LYS A 131 19.63 -13.20 3.03
CA LYS A 131 20.77 -12.99 3.93
C LYS A 131 20.34 -12.40 5.27
N GLU A 132 19.47 -11.40 5.25
CA GLU A 132 18.97 -10.77 6.47
C GLU A 132 18.13 -11.75 7.32
N ASN A 133 17.25 -12.53 6.69
CA ASN A 133 16.46 -13.56 7.38
C ASN A 133 17.32 -14.65 8.02
N ILE A 134 18.49 -14.97 7.46
CA ILE A 134 19.45 -15.91 8.06
C ILE A 134 20.09 -15.31 9.32
N CYS A 135 20.30 -14.00 9.33
CA CYS A 135 20.95 -13.27 10.43
C CYS A 135 19.98 -12.85 11.56
N GLN A 136 18.68 -12.85 11.30
CA GLN A 136 17.68 -12.56 12.33
C GLN A 136 17.57 -13.75 13.29
N ALA A 137 17.66 -13.48 14.59
CA ALA A 137 17.35 -14.46 15.62
C ALA A 137 15.90 -14.90 15.42
N MET A 138 15.68 -16.12 14.92
CA MET A 138 14.35 -16.68 14.76
C MET A 138 13.74 -16.89 16.14
N PHE A 139 12.81 -16.01 16.52
CA PHE A 139 11.97 -16.22 17.69
C PHE A 139 10.79 -17.08 17.26
N ILE A 140 10.62 -18.23 17.89
CA ILE A 140 9.46 -19.09 17.65
C ILE A 140 8.31 -18.52 18.48
N CYS A 141 7.30 -17.96 17.81
CA CYS A 141 6.10 -17.42 18.44
C CYS A 141 5.12 -18.53 18.89
N GLY A 142 5.28 -19.75 18.38
CA GLY A 142 4.48 -20.91 18.75
C GLY A 142 4.63 -22.05 17.75
N TYR A 143 3.74 -23.02 17.85
CA TYR A 143 3.64 -24.12 16.89
C TYR A 143 2.21 -24.19 16.36
N ASP A 144 2.05 -24.51 15.09
CA ASP A 144 0.74 -24.81 14.52
C ASP A 144 0.21 -26.18 15.01
N ASN A 145 -1.02 -26.52 14.63
CA ASN A 145 -1.64 -27.79 15.00
C ASN A 145 -0.92 -29.02 14.40
N GLU A 146 -0.05 -28.81 13.41
CA GLU A 146 0.78 -29.82 12.75
C GLU A 146 2.22 -29.85 13.31
N LYS A 147 2.50 -29.05 14.36
CA LYS A 147 3.81 -28.87 15.01
C LYS A 147 4.88 -28.20 14.14
N HIS A 148 4.50 -27.47 13.10
CA HIS A 148 5.45 -26.57 12.44
C HIS A 148 5.68 -25.33 13.30
N CYS A 149 6.93 -24.85 13.29
CA CYS A 149 7.29 -23.64 14.00
C CYS A 149 6.60 -22.45 13.33
N ILE A 150 5.87 -21.66 14.11
CA ILE A 150 5.37 -20.37 13.70
C ILE A 150 6.45 -19.35 14.06
N LEU A 151 7.10 -18.83 13.02
CA LEU A 151 8.05 -17.71 13.10
C LEU A 151 7.28 -16.40 13.30
#